data_AF-A0A0M8PVC2-F1
#
_entry.id   AF-A0A0M8PVC2-F1
#
_cell.length_a   1.000
_cell.length_b   1.000
_cell.length_c   1.000
_cell.angle_alpha   90.00
_cell.angle_beta   90.00
_cell.angle_gamma   90.00
#
_symmetry.space_group_name_H-M   'P 1'
#
loop_
_entity.id
_entity.type
_entity.pdbx_description
1 polymer ?
#
loop_
_entity_poly.entity_id
_entity_poly.type
_entity_poly.pdbx_seq_one_letter_code
_entity_poly.pdbx_strand_id
1 'polypeptide(L)'
;MNRNIKDFTIGVLASLSATFLTTYAVNIILFGKTINLSGFFNLILDYKFLFYWMLFLIFIIIIRWFIRKQIFNLQTPFPMIIGLGGHYELEFEGEAYGFKWKVYANPKRRNNYTDEILDINVGKVEGPYCKNDYRKMQNTRTYFGRYKYKCPKCGYKRFLLKDSWTLKCDIEDDLEAEYREKLKSNKQNIR
;
A
#
# COMPACT_ATOMS: atom_id res chain seq x y z
N MET A 1 -4.38 4.61 -14.63
CA MET A 1 -3.62 5.80 -15.09
C MET A 1 -3.51 5.70 -16.60
N ASN A 2 -4.23 6.56 -17.31
CA ASN A 2 -4.53 6.43 -18.74
C ASN A 2 -3.23 6.48 -19.57
N ARG A 3 -3.03 5.54 -20.53
CA ARG A 3 -1.79 5.45 -21.34
C ARG A 3 -1.44 6.79 -21.99
N ASN A 4 -2.45 7.50 -22.47
CA ASN A 4 -2.31 8.82 -23.11
C ASN A 4 -1.67 9.88 -22.19
N ILE A 5 -1.93 9.84 -20.88
CA ILE A 5 -1.32 10.80 -19.93
C ILE A 5 0.16 10.49 -19.71
N LYS A 6 0.51 9.20 -19.68
CA LYS A 6 1.89 8.75 -19.56
C LYS A 6 2.70 9.11 -20.80
N ASP A 7 2.13 8.89 -21.99
CA ASP A 7 2.82 9.17 -23.25
C ASP A 7 2.95 10.68 -23.49
N PHE A 8 1.95 11.47 -23.09
CA PHE A 8 2.04 12.94 -23.12
C PHE A 8 3.12 13.47 -22.18
N THR A 9 3.17 12.99 -20.93
CA THR A 9 4.19 13.44 -19.95
C THR A 9 5.59 13.05 -20.38
N ILE A 10 5.78 11.84 -20.93
CA ILE A 10 7.07 11.41 -21.48
C ILE A 10 7.47 12.24 -22.70
N GLY A 11 6.53 12.52 -23.61
CA GLY A 11 6.77 13.33 -24.80
C GLY A 11 7.17 14.77 -24.47
N VAL A 12 6.51 15.40 -23.50
CA VAL A 12 6.82 16.76 -23.05
C VAL A 12 8.18 16.81 -22.33
N LEU A 13 8.50 15.81 -21.50
CA LEU A 13 9.82 15.70 -20.86
C LEU A 13 10.94 15.45 -21.89
N ALA A 14 10.69 14.60 -22.88
CA ALA A 14 11.64 14.31 -23.95
C ALA A 14 11.91 15.54 -24.83
N SER A 15 10.88 16.31 -25.19
CA SER A 15 11.06 17.54 -25.99
C SER A 15 11.78 18.63 -25.19
N LEU A 16 11.42 18.84 -23.92
CA LEU A 16 12.10 19.79 -23.03
C LEU A 16 13.58 19.45 -22.82
N SER A 17 13.90 18.16 -22.65
CA SER A 17 15.28 17.69 -22.49
C SER A 17 16.09 17.74 -23.79
N ALA A 18 15.48 17.45 -24.94
CA ALA A 18 16.12 17.62 -26.25
C ALA A 18 16.45 19.09 -26.52
N THR A 19 15.53 20.02 -26.21
CA THR A 19 15.74 21.45 -26.37
C THR A 19 16.84 21.97 -25.42
N PHE A 20 16.92 21.39 -24.21
CA PHE A 20 18.00 21.68 -23.26
C PHE A 20 19.37 21.26 -23.80
N LEU A 21 19.49 20.02 -24.28
CA LEU A 21 20.75 19.47 -24.79
C LEU A 21 21.24 20.21 -26.03
N THR A 22 20.36 20.55 -26.98
CA THR A 22 20.75 21.25 -28.21
C THR A 22 21.19 22.67 -27.92
N THR A 23 20.47 23.40 -27.07
CA THR A 23 20.81 24.79 -26.71
C THR A 23 22.14 24.84 -25.95
N TYR A 24 22.38 23.90 -25.03
CA TYR A 24 23.63 23.87 -24.27
C TYR A 24 24.81 23.37 -25.09
N ALA A 25 24.62 22.39 -25.98
CA ALA A 25 25.66 21.91 -26.90
C ALA A 25 26.14 23.02 -27.85
N VAL A 26 25.21 23.79 -28.42
CA VAL A 26 25.55 24.94 -29.29
C VAL A 26 26.32 26.00 -28.52
N ASN A 27 25.94 26.28 -27.27
CA ASN A 27 26.64 27.25 -26.44
C ASN A 27 28.01 26.78 -25.94
N ILE A 28 28.20 25.49 -25.64
CA ILE A 28 29.53 24.94 -25.33
C ILE A 28 30.46 25.10 -26.54
N ILE A 29 29.96 24.86 -27.75
CA ILE A 29 30.74 25.02 -28.99
C ILE A 29 31.12 26.49 -29.21
N LEU A 30 30.22 27.44 -28.90
CA LEU A 30 30.47 28.88 -29.00
C LEU A 30 31.41 29.43 -27.90
N PHE A 31 31.31 28.91 -26.67
CA PHE A 31 32.07 29.38 -25.49
C PHE A 31 33.34 28.57 -25.17
N GLY A 32 33.61 27.49 -25.91
CA GLY A 32 34.71 26.55 -25.67
C GLY A 32 36.14 27.10 -25.76
N LYS A 33 36.33 28.43 -25.84
CA LYS A 33 37.63 29.08 -25.95
C LYS A 33 38.16 29.72 -24.66
N THR A 34 37.35 29.95 -23.64
CA THR A 34 37.83 30.52 -22.35
C THR A 34 36.90 30.16 -21.18
N ILE A 35 37.15 29.04 -20.50
CA ILE A 35 36.37 28.63 -19.33
C ILE A 35 36.98 29.26 -18.07
N ASN A 36 36.56 30.48 -17.75
CA ASN A 36 36.79 31.09 -16.43
C ASN A 36 35.58 30.83 -15.53
N LEU A 37 35.81 30.47 -14.27
CA LEU A 37 34.77 30.17 -13.26
C LEU A 37 33.76 31.32 -13.07
N SER A 38 34.20 32.57 -13.16
CA SER A 38 33.31 33.74 -13.11
C SER A 38 32.39 33.85 -14.33
N GLY A 39 32.86 33.46 -15.51
CA GLY A 39 32.06 33.42 -16.74
C GLY A 39 30.99 32.32 -16.70
N PHE A 40 31.25 31.22 -16.01
CA PHE A 40 30.27 30.15 -15.81
C PHE A 40 29.09 30.58 -14.94
N PHE A 41 29.33 31.33 -13.85
CA PHE A 41 28.26 31.88 -13.03
C PHE A 41 27.43 32.95 -13.76
N ASN A 42 28.07 33.79 -14.58
CA ASN A 42 27.35 34.76 -15.41
C ASN A 42 26.50 34.07 -16.48
N LEU A 43 26.98 32.99 -17.10
CA LEU A 43 26.20 32.17 -18.03
C LEU A 43 24.97 31.54 -17.36
N ILE A 44 25.10 31.08 -16.11
CA ILE A 44 23.96 30.52 -15.34
C ILE A 44 22.91 31.60 -15.05
N LEU A 45 23.32 32.82 -14.74
CA LEU A 45 22.41 33.93 -14.42
C LEU A 45 21.76 34.54 -15.67
N ASP A 46 22.49 34.66 -16.78
CA ASP A 46 21.95 35.17 -18.05
C ASP A 46 21.01 34.16 -18.72
N TYR A 47 21.26 32.85 -18.56
CA TYR A 47 20.35 31.82 -19.06
C TYR A 47 19.17 31.60 -18.11
N LYS A 48 18.14 32.45 -18.29
CA LYS A 48 16.79 32.30 -17.70
C LYS A 48 16.26 30.87 -17.78
N PHE A 49 16.64 30.13 -18.82
CA PHE A 49 16.28 28.73 -19.00
C PHE A 49 16.80 27.78 -17.90
N LEU A 50 18.07 27.90 -17.48
CA LEU A 50 18.60 27.10 -16.36
C LEU A 50 17.92 27.44 -15.04
N PHE A 51 17.62 28.73 -14.84
CA PHE A 51 16.86 29.20 -13.69
C PHE A 51 15.46 28.57 -13.63
N TYR A 52 14.72 28.55 -14.75
CA TYR A 52 13.40 27.89 -14.81
C TYR A 52 13.47 26.38 -14.54
N TRP A 53 14.51 25.70 -14.99
CA TRP A 53 14.72 24.27 -14.70
C TRP A 53 15.00 24.00 -13.22
N MET A 54 15.82 24.85 -12.58
CA MET A 54 16.05 24.77 -11.13
C MET A 54 14.75 24.99 -10.36
N LEU A 55 13.93 25.97 -10.76
CA LEU A 55 12.61 26.23 -10.19
C LEU A 55 11.65 25.03 -10.36
N PHE A 56 11.66 24.41 -11.53
CA PHE A 56 10.87 23.21 -11.82
C PHE A 56 11.28 22.01 -10.93
N LEU A 57 12.57 21.79 -10.72
CA LEU A 57 13.06 20.74 -9.82
C LEU A 57 12.66 21.00 -8.35
N ILE A 58 12.77 22.25 -7.90
CA ILE A 58 12.31 22.67 -6.56
C ILE A 58 10.81 22.40 -6.41
N PHE A 59 10.01 22.73 -7.43
CA PHE A 59 8.58 22.49 -7.44
C PHE A 59 8.23 20.99 -7.31
N ILE A 60 8.94 20.10 -8.03
CA ILE A 60 8.78 18.65 -7.89
C ILE A 60 9.09 18.18 -6.46
N ILE A 61 10.15 18.72 -5.84
CA ILE A 61 10.53 18.37 -4.47
C ILE A 61 9.43 18.78 -3.48
N ILE A 62 8.86 19.98 -3.63
CA ILE A 62 7.76 20.49 -2.79
C ILE A 62 6.51 19.61 -2.94
N ILE A 63 6.12 19.28 -4.18
CA ILE A 63 4.99 18.37 -4.43
C ILE A 63 5.23 17.02 -3.74
N ARG A 64 6.44 16.45 -3.89
CA ARG A 64 6.79 15.18 -3.27
C ARG A 64 6.70 15.24 -1.75
N TRP A 65 7.16 16.34 -1.15
CA TRP A 65 7.06 16.57 0.29
C TRP A 65 5.59 16.70 0.74
N PHE A 66 4.77 17.44 0.00
CA PHE A 66 3.35 17.62 0.30
C PHE A 66 2.57 16.30 0.22
N ILE A 67 2.81 15.49 -0.82
CA ILE A 67 2.22 14.15 -0.95
C ILE A 67 2.61 13.28 0.25
N ARG A 68 3.88 13.32 0.67
CA ARG A 68 4.35 12.55 1.84
C ARG A 68 3.65 12.97 3.13
N LYS A 69 3.47 14.28 3.34
CA LYS A 69 2.77 14.84 4.51
C LYS A 69 1.29 14.45 4.50
N GLN A 70 0.63 14.53 3.36
CA GLN A 70 -0.77 14.11 3.22
C GLN A 70 -0.96 12.62 3.45
N ILE A 71 -0.08 11.77 2.91
CA ILE A 71 -0.12 10.33 3.16
C ILE A 71 0.04 10.03 4.65
N PHE A 72 0.96 10.73 5.34
CA PHE A 72 1.14 10.55 6.78
C PHE A 72 -0.12 10.92 7.58
N ASN A 73 -0.75 12.05 7.26
CA ASN A 73 -1.99 12.49 7.92
C ASN A 73 -3.20 11.59 7.58
N LEU A 74 -3.27 11.03 6.37
CA LEU A 74 -4.31 10.04 6.02
C LEU A 74 -4.05 8.66 6.65
N GLN A 75 -2.84 8.42 7.16
CA GLN A 75 -2.42 7.18 7.79
C GLN A 75 -2.37 7.26 9.31
N THR A 76 -2.62 8.43 9.93
CA THR A 76 -2.85 8.47 11.38
C THR A 76 -4.14 7.69 11.65
N PRO A 77 -4.07 6.52 12.32
CA PRO A 77 -5.26 5.75 12.60
C PRO A 77 -6.20 6.66 13.40
N PHE A 78 -7.45 6.82 12.91
CA PHE A 78 -8.52 7.31 13.78
C PHE A 78 -8.48 6.47 15.06
N PRO A 79 -8.66 7.07 16.25
CA PRO A 79 -8.71 6.32 17.49
C PRO A 79 -9.81 5.27 17.34
N MET A 80 -9.38 4.04 17.08
CA MET A 80 -10.23 2.89 16.89
C MET A 80 -10.82 2.63 18.26
N ILE A 81 -12.12 2.91 18.41
CA ILE A 81 -12.87 2.47 19.58
C ILE A 81 -12.82 0.94 19.53
N ILE A 82 -11.88 0.37 20.27
CA ILE A 82 -11.77 -1.06 20.48
C ILE A 82 -13.07 -1.43 21.18
N GLY A 83 -13.97 -2.11 20.44
CA GLY A 83 -15.19 -2.65 20.99
C GLY A 83 -14.86 -3.46 22.24
N LEU A 84 -15.60 -3.17 23.32
CA LEU A 84 -15.47 -3.81 24.62
C LEU A 84 -15.42 -5.34 24.46
N GLY A 85 -14.57 -5.97 25.27
CA GLY A 85 -14.36 -7.41 25.31
C GLY A 85 -15.66 -8.18 25.44
N GLY A 86 -16.13 -8.74 24.33
CA GLY A 86 -17.10 -9.83 24.34
C GLY A 86 -16.35 -11.13 24.64
N HIS A 87 -16.96 -11.98 25.45
CA HIS A 87 -16.57 -13.38 25.50
C HIS A 87 -16.86 -13.99 24.12
N TYR A 88 -15.82 -14.53 23.47
CA TYR A 88 -15.96 -15.28 22.22
C TYR A 88 -15.99 -16.77 22.57
N GLU A 89 -16.96 -17.51 22.04
CA GLU A 89 -17.11 -18.95 22.32
C GLU A 89 -16.18 -19.82 21.46
N LEU A 90 -15.76 -19.33 20.30
CA LEU A 90 -14.95 -20.08 19.34
C LEU A 90 -13.65 -19.31 19.03
N GLU A 91 -12.52 -20.00 19.13
CA GLU A 91 -11.20 -19.53 18.67
C GLU A 91 -10.66 -20.48 17.61
N PHE A 92 -10.29 -19.94 16.45
CA PHE A 92 -9.71 -20.67 15.35
C PHE A 92 -8.35 -20.09 14.98
N GLU A 93 -7.39 -20.96 14.69
CA GLU A 93 -6.11 -20.57 14.10
C GLU A 93 -6.05 -21.05 12.65
N GLY A 94 -5.77 -20.13 11.73
CA GLY A 94 -5.75 -20.42 10.29
C GLY A 94 -4.57 -19.77 9.58
N GLU A 95 -4.22 -20.31 8.42
CA GLU A 95 -3.26 -19.71 7.50
C GLU A 95 -4.00 -19.11 6.29
N ALA A 96 -3.89 -17.80 6.09
CA ALA A 96 -4.48 -17.10 4.96
C ALA A 96 -3.54 -16.02 4.44
N TYR A 97 -3.52 -15.83 3.12
CA TYR A 97 -2.67 -14.83 2.45
C TYR A 97 -1.16 -14.95 2.76
N GLY A 98 -0.71 -16.14 3.19
CA GLY A 98 0.69 -16.41 3.57
C GLY A 98 1.09 -15.90 4.95
N PHE A 99 0.12 -15.70 5.84
CA PHE A 99 0.28 -15.35 7.24
C PHE A 99 -0.58 -16.27 8.12
N LYS A 100 -0.25 -16.33 9.41
CA LYS A 100 -1.10 -16.96 10.42
C LYS A 100 -2.07 -15.93 10.99
N TRP A 101 -3.27 -16.38 11.33
CA TRP A 101 -4.36 -15.55 11.84
C TRP A 101 -5.04 -16.27 12.99
N LYS A 102 -5.49 -15.48 13.97
CA LYS A 102 -6.37 -15.93 15.05
C LYS A 102 -7.73 -15.30 14.83
N VAL A 103 -8.77 -16.12 14.78
CA VAL A 103 -10.14 -15.69 14.53
C VAL A 103 -10.98 -16.05 15.74
N TYR A 104 -11.72 -15.06 16.24
CA TYR A 104 -12.65 -15.21 17.33
C TYR A 104 -14.07 -15.02 16.82
N ALA A 105 -14.92 -16.02 17.07
CA ALA A 105 -16.28 -16.06 16.55
C ALA A 105 -17.27 -16.52 17.62
N ASN A 106 -18.54 -16.18 17.40
CA ASN A 106 -19.67 -16.66 18.19
C ASN A 106 -20.63 -17.42 17.29
N PRO A 107 -21.17 -18.57 17.71
CA PRO A 107 -22.18 -19.27 16.93
C PRO A 107 -23.47 -18.44 16.87
N LYS A 108 -23.97 -18.17 15.66
CA LYS A 108 -25.29 -17.52 15.46
C LYS A 108 -26.42 -18.53 15.57
N ARG A 109 -26.21 -19.74 15.07
CA ARG A 109 -27.21 -20.80 15.02
C ARG A 109 -26.56 -22.15 15.25
N ARG A 110 -27.16 -22.92 16.17
CA ARG A 110 -26.83 -24.34 16.38
C ARG A 110 -27.99 -25.22 15.94
N ASN A 111 -27.70 -26.46 15.57
CA ASN A 111 -28.73 -27.45 15.30
C ASN A 111 -29.35 -27.92 16.64
N ASN A 112 -30.66 -27.81 16.80
CA ASN A 112 -31.33 -28.16 18.05
C ASN A 112 -31.22 -29.65 18.42
N TYR A 113 -30.90 -30.52 17.45
CA TYR A 113 -30.84 -31.98 17.66
C TYR A 113 -29.41 -32.51 17.78
N THR A 114 -28.44 -31.88 17.11
CA THR A 114 -27.04 -32.35 17.06
C THR A 114 -26.05 -31.39 17.75
N ASP A 115 -26.52 -30.22 18.22
CA ASP A 115 -25.72 -29.09 18.73
C ASP A 115 -24.60 -28.62 17.77
N GLU A 116 -24.64 -29.05 16.50
CA GLU A 116 -23.67 -28.64 15.49
C GLU A 116 -23.82 -27.16 15.18
N ILE A 117 -22.69 -26.46 15.08
CA ILE A 117 -22.64 -25.04 14.73
C ILE A 117 -22.92 -24.91 13.25
N LEU A 118 -24.07 -24.32 12.93
CA LEU A 118 -24.54 -24.14 11.56
C LEU A 118 -24.09 -22.80 10.98
N ASP A 119 -24.06 -21.76 11.80
CA ASP A 119 -23.69 -20.41 11.38
C ASP A 119 -22.85 -19.73 12.44
N ILE A 120 -21.93 -18.87 12.02
CA ILE A 120 -21.03 -18.13 12.90
C ILE A 120 -21.10 -16.62 12.63
N ASN A 121 -20.77 -15.86 13.66
CA ASN A 121 -20.46 -14.44 13.58
C ASN A 121 -18.99 -14.27 13.92
N VAL A 122 -18.18 -13.87 12.95
CA VAL A 122 -16.79 -13.55 13.25
C VAL A 122 -16.75 -12.18 13.90
N GLY A 123 -16.31 -12.11 15.15
CA GLY A 123 -16.32 -10.85 15.92
C GLY A 123 -14.96 -10.17 16.00
N LYS A 124 -13.87 -10.92 15.84
CA LYS A 124 -12.51 -10.38 15.86
C LYS A 124 -11.55 -11.24 15.07
N VAL A 125 -10.79 -10.61 14.18
CA VAL A 125 -9.66 -11.23 13.48
C VAL A 125 -8.36 -10.57 13.93
N GLU A 126 -7.45 -11.35 14.50
CA GLU A 126 -6.11 -10.93 14.91
C GLU A 126 -5.02 -11.45 13.97
N GLY A 127 -4.02 -10.61 13.72
CA GLY A 127 -2.96 -10.83 12.75
C GLY A 127 -2.70 -9.57 11.89
N PRO A 128 -1.94 -9.69 10.80
CA PRO A 128 -1.27 -10.90 10.32
C PRO A 128 -0.07 -11.29 11.20
N TYR A 129 0.04 -12.57 11.54
CA TYR A 129 1.20 -13.15 12.22
C TYR A 129 2.15 -13.82 11.23
N CYS A 130 3.43 -13.84 11.57
CA CYS A 130 4.43 -14.50 10.76
C CYS A 130 4.19 -16.02 10.73
N LYS A 131 4.33 -16.62 9.55
CA LYS A 131 4.19 -18.08 9.38
C LYS A 131 5.18 -18.89 10.22
N ASN A 132 6.40 -18.38 10.42
CA ASN A 132 7.49 -19.13 11.05
C ASN A 132 7.52 -19.00 12.57
N ASP A 133 7.28 -17.79 13.10
CA ASP A 133 7.48 -17.50 14.53
C ASP A 133 6.25 -16.89 15.24
N TYR A 134 5.09 -16.88 14.57
CA TYR A 134 3.81 -16.37 15.09
C TYR A 134 3.86 -14.91 15.59
N ARG A 135 4.90 -14.14 15.24
CA ARG A 135 5.00 -12.74 15.67
C ARG A 135 4.17 -11.84 14.77
N LYS A 136 3.57 -10.80 15.35
CA LYS A 136 2.80 -9.82 14.59
C LYS A 136 3.68 -9.16 13.53
N MET A 137 3.23 -9.18 12.28
CA MET A 137 3.95 -8.60 11.16
C MET A 137 3.91 -7.08 11.23
N GLN A 138 5.03 -6.43 10.93
CA GLN A 138 5.07 -4.98 10.74
C GLN A 138 4.54 -4.64 9.35
N ASN A 139 3.49 -3.83 9.27
CA ASN A 139 2.91 -3.37 8.02
C ASN A 139 3.44 -1.98 7.66
N THR A 140 3.93 -1.80 6.43
CA THR A 140 4.41 -0.53 5.88
C THR A 140 3.89 -0.32 4.46
N ARG A 141 3.31 0.84 4.16
CA ARG A 141 2.88 1.17 2.79
C ARG A 141 4.09 1.55 1.93
N THR A 142 4.14 1.03 0.71
CA THR A 142 5.18 1.31 -0.28
C THR A 142 4.69 2.32 -1.33
N TYR A 143 5.62 2.91 -2.08
CA TYR A 143 5.34 3.98 -3.07
C TYR A 143 4.36 3.60 -4.18
N PHE A 144 4.20 2.30 -4.48
CA PHE A 144 3.29 1.81 -5.52
C PHE A 144 1.91 1.39 -4.98
N GLY A 145 1.52 1.89 -3.80
CA GLY A 145 0.25 1.53 -3.17
C GLY A 145 0.19 0.10 -2.65
N ARG A 146 1.29 -0.65 -2.69
CA ARG A 146 1.42 -1.99 -2.08
C ARG A 146 1.77 -1.86 -0.60
N TYR A 147 1.36 -2.84 0.19
CA TYR A 147 1.72 -3.01 1.59
C TYR A 147 2.82 -4.07 1.72
N LYS A 148 3.85 -3.73 2.48
CA LYS A 148 4.97 -4.60 2.82
C LYS A 148 4.79 -5.07 4.26
N TYR A 149 4.70 -6.38 4.41
CA TYR A 149 4.65 -7.07 5.68
C TYR A 149 6.02 -7.66 5.97
N LYS A 150 6.64 -7.30 7.08
CA LYS A 150 7.95 -7.83 7.49
C LYS A 150 7.89 -8.38 8.91
N CYS A 151 8.40 -9.60 9.11
CA CYS A 151 8.61 -10.14 10.44
C CYS A 151 9.84 -9.46 11.08
N PRO A 152 9.74 -8.97 12.32
CA PRO A 152 10.86 -8.31 13.01
C PRO A 152 12.02 -9.26 13.34
N LYS A 153 11.78 -10.57 13.48
CA LYS A 153 12.80 -11.55 13.91
C LYS A 153 13.34 -12.39 12.75
N CYS A 154 12.50 -13.22 12.12
CA CYS A 154 12.98 -14.13 11.05
C CYS A 154 13.19 -13.45 9.69
N GLY A 155 12.83 -12.17 9.53
CA GLY A 155 13.02 -11.43 8.29
C GLY A 155 12.08 -11.81 7.13
N TYR A 156 11.15 -12.75 7.36
CA TYR A 156 10.10 -13.10 6.40
C TYR A 156 9.39 -11.82 5.92
N LYS A 157 9.28 -11.66 4.60
CA LYS A 157 8.69 -10.47 3.97
C LYS A 157 7.71 -10.88 2.88
N ARG A 158 6.59 -10.18 2.80
CA ARG A 158 5.60 -10.35 1.74
C ARG A 158 5.05 -9.00 1.33
N PHE A 159 4.79 -8.84 0.04
CA PHE A 159 4.19 -7.63 -0.53
C PHE A 159 2.80 -7.99 -1.02
N LEU A 160 1.79 -7.23 -0.58
CA LEU A 160 0.40 -7.39 -1.00
C LEU A 160 -0.15 -6.04 -1.44
N LEU A 161 -1.25 -6.06 -2.20
CA LEU A 161 -1.97 -4.84 -2.57
C LEU A 161 -2.91 -4.37 -1.47
N LYS A 162 -3.43 -5.31 -0.67
CA LYS A 162 -4.36 -5.06 0.44
C LYS A 162 -3.60 -4.76 1.72
N ASP A 163 -4.20 -3.93 2.57
CA ASP A 163 -3.69 -3.61 3.90
C ASP A 163 -4.16 -4.62 4.94
N SER A 164 -3.66 -4.52 6.18
CA SER A 164 -4.01 -5.48 7.24
C SER A 164 -5.48 -5.43 7.63
N TRP A 165 -6.15 -4.29 7.44
CA TRP A 165 -7.57 -4.16 7.71
C TRP A 165 -8.40 -4.88 6.65
N THR A 166 -8.16 -4.57 5.37
CA THR A 166 -8.85 -5.21 4.25
C THR A 166 -8.68 -6.73 4.30
N LEU A 167 -7.47 -7.23 4.61
CA LEU A 167 -7.24 -8.66 4.77
C LEU A 167 -8.05 -9.29 5.91
N LYS A 168 -8.31 -8.56 7.00
CA LYS A 168 -9.16 -9.06 8.10
C LYS A 168 -10.61 -9.17 7.65
N CYS A 169 -11.13 -8.15 6.97
CA CYS A 169 -12.48 -8.17 6.42
C CYS A 169 -12.65 -9.31 5.41
N ASP A 170 -11.68 -9.50 4.50
CA ASP A 170 -11.73 -10.62 3.55
C ASP A 170 -11.82 -11.97 4.28
N ILE A 171 -11.03 -12.18 5.35
CA ILE A 171 -11.05 -13.44 6.13
C ILE A 171 -12.37 -13.63 6.86
N GLU A 172 -12.92 -12.55 7.43
CA GLU A 172 -14.24 -12.56 8.08
C GLU A 172 -15.34 -12.94 7.08
N ASP A 173 -15.38 -12.30 5.91
CA ASP A 173 -16.34 -12.60 4.85
C ASP A 173 -16.19 -14.03 4.32
N ASP A 174 -14.96 -14.48 4.08
CA ASP A 174 -14.67 -15.84 3.58
C ASP A 174 -15.15 -16.91 4.57
N LEU A 175 -14.89 -16.72 5.87
CA LEU A 175 -15.32 -17.66 6.91
C LEU A 175 -16.83 -17.68 7.09
N GLU A 176 -17.49 -16.52 7.13
CA GLU A 176 -18.95 -16.47 7.20
C GLU A 176 -19.59 -17.12 5.97
N ALA A 177 -19.03 -16.90 4.78
CA ALA A 177 -19.51 -17.51 3.54
C ALA A 177 -19.39 -19.04 3.58
N GLU A 178 -18.26 -19.59 4.06
CA GLU A 178 -18.04 -21.03 4.16
C GLU A 178 -19.08 -21.72 5.06
N TYR A 179 -19.38 -21.13 6.22
CA TYR A 179 -20.40 -21.68 7.13
C TYR A 179 -21.82 -21.57 6.54
N ARG A 180 -22.14 -20.48 5.83
CA ARG A 180 -23.41 -20.35 5.11
C ARG A 180 -23.56 -21.38 3.99
N GLU A 181 -22.47 -21.78 3.33
CA GLU A 181 -22.48 -22.83 2.30
C GLU A 181 -22.68 -24.23 2.90
N LYS A 182 -22.00 -24.55 4.00
CA LYS A 182 -22.24 -25.78 4.78
C LYS A 182 -23.71 -25.90 5.20
N LEU A 183 -24.32 -24.79 5.59
CA LEU A 183 -25.74 -24.70 5.88
C LEU A 183 -26.66 -25.06 4.70
N LYS A 184 -26.30 -24.65 3.48
CA LYS A 184 -27.08 -24.94 2.28
C LYS A 184 -26.96 -26.40 1.85
N SER A 185 -25.75 -26.96 1.88
CA SER A 185 -25.51 -28.37 1.53
C SER A 185 -26.19 -29.33 2.52
N ASN A 186 -26.12 -29.06 3.82
CA ASN A 186 -26.83 -29.87 4.83
C ASN A 186 -28.36 -29.82 4.67
N LYS A 187 -28.94 -28.73 4.17
CA LYS A 187 -30.38 -28.66 3.86
C LYS A 187 -30.79 -29.47 2.64
N GLN A 188 -29.89 -29.69 1.68
CA GLN A 188 -30.17 -30.49 0.48
C GLN A 188 -30.14 -31.99 0.75
N ASN A 189 -29.33 -32.45 1.70
CA ASN A 189 -29.25 -33.87 2.09
C ASN A 189 -30.40 -34.35 2.99
N ILE A 190 -31.31 -33.46 3.41
CA ILE A 190 -32.46 -33.77 4.28
C ILE A 190 -33.80 -33.73 3.48
N ARG A 191 -33.75 -33.50 2.17
CA ARG A 191 -34.90 -33.68 1.26
C ARG A 191 -34.77 -34.97 0.47
#